data_AF-W2NNP5-F1
#
_entry.id   AF-W2NNP5-F1
#
_cell.length_a   1.000
_cell.length_b   1.000
_cell.length_c   1.000
_cell.angle_alpha   90.00
_cell.angle_beta   90.00
_cell.angle_gamma   90.00
#
_symmetry.space_group_name_H-M   'P 1'
#
loop_
_entity.id
_entity.type
_entity.pdbx_description
1 polymer ?
#
loop_
_entity_poly.entity_id
_entity_poly.type
_entity_poly.pdbx_seq_one_letter_code
_entity_poly.pdbx_strand_id
1 'polypeptide(L)'
;MDTVIPVCQAWLPGEKKQDYTWALNMLRLFMLEYDVPEPRVISHDRDQALMNALALVFPDVPTILCRWHMNKNVLSKAREVLGKLTVENPAPGQSKYSNSLATDKFMALFYRTVGSETEEDLRANKTALAECNAQLAAYLSEHWLKYEDKNRKGPNKSVHALRCSRYVNCRGDSCSMQALDQVDPRRPFYCLQQVTSMVDIVC
;
A
#
# COMPACT_ATOMS: atom_id res chain seq x y z
N MET A 1 3.43 -3.26 20.60
CA MET A 1 4.21 -3.86 19.50
C MET A 1 3.23 -4.12 18.39
N ASP A 2 3.36 -3.40 17.28
CA ASP A 2 2.56 -3.64 16.08
C ASP A 2 3.25 -4.76 15.31
N THR A 3 2.76 -5.99 15.47
CA THR A 3 3.32 -7.16 14.82
C THR A 3 2.69 -7.31 13.43
N VAL A 4 3.51 -7.25 12.39
CA VAL A 4 3.11 -7.62 11.01
C VAL A 4 3.54 -9.06 10.78
N ILE A 5 2.61 -9.92 10.36
CA ILE A 5 2.87 -11.33 10.05
C ILE A 5 2.52 -11.57 8.58
N PRO A 6 3.46 -12.02 7.74
CA PRO A 6 3.13 -12.41 6.38
C PRO A 6 2.29 -13.69 6.42
N VAL A 7 1.06 -13.62 5.88
CA VAL A 7 0.14 -14.76 5.84
C VAL A 7 0.30 -15.54 4.53
N CYS A 8 0.49 -14.83 3.42
CA CYS A 8 0.66 -15.43 2.09
C CYS A 8 1.48 -14.56 1.17
N GLN A 9 1.98 -15.17 0.10
CA GLN A 9 2.63 -14.50 -1.01
C GLN A 9 2.37 -15.23 -2.31
N ALA A 10 2.12 -14.45 -3.35
CA ALA A 10 1.92 -14.96 -4.69
C ALA A 10 2.85 -14.25 -5.68
N TRP A 11 3.40 -15.03 -6.60
CA TRP A 11 4.08 -14.51 -7.78
C TRP A 11 3.08 -14.37 -8.93
N LEU A 12 2.81 -13.14 -9.35
CA LEU A 12 1.81 -12.78 -10.35
C LEU A 12 2.49 -12.11 -11.56
N PRO A 13 2.97 -12.89 -12.55
CA PRO A 13 3.76 -12.33 -13.66
C PRO A 13 2.93 -11.45 -14.60
N GLY A 14 1.61 -11.66 -14.66
CA GLY A 14 0.72 -10.87 -15.51
C GLY A 14 0.15 -9.63 -14.84
N GLU A 15 0.07 -9.59 -13.50
CA GLU A 15 -0.63 -8.55 -12.72
C GLU A 15 -2.02 -8.21 -13.31
N LYS A 16 -2.72 -9.20 -13.86
CA LYS A 16 -4.06 -9.05 -14.45
C LYS A 16 -5.13 -9.42 -13.44
N LYS A 17 -6.37 -9.00 -13.73
CA LYS A 17 -7.53 -9.29 -12.88
C LYS A 17 -7.67 -10.78 -12.58
N GLN A 18 -7.42 -11.64 -13.58
CA GLN A 18 -7.51 -13.09 -13.44
C GLN A 18 -6.43 -13.63 -12.48
N ASP A 19 -5.20 -13.13 -12.58
CA ASP A 19 -4.09 -13.52 -11.70
C ASP A 19 -4.40 -13.17 -10.25
N TYR A 20 -4.89 -11.94 -10.00
CA TYR A 20 -5.32 -11.51 -8.67
C TYR A 20 -6.51 -12.30 -8.15
N THR A 21 -7.49 -12.59 -9.01
CA THR A 21 -8.68 -13.37 -8.63
C THR A 21 -8.29 -14.78 -8.19
N TRP A 22 -7.37 -15.42 -8.91
CA TRP A 22 -6.83 -16.71 -8.51
C TRP A 22 -6.13 -16.62 -7.15
N ALA A 23 -5.22 -15.66 -6.95
CA ALA A 23 -4.48 -15.51 -5.70
C ALA A 23 -5.39 -15.24 -4.50
N LEU A 24 -6.39 -14.37 -4.67
CA LEU A 24 -7.37 -14.05 -3.62
C LEU A 24 -8.27 -15.25 -3.29
N ASN A 25 -8.64 -16.08 -4.28
CA ASN A 25 -9.38 -17.31 -4.02
C ASN A 25 -8.52 -18.33 -3.25
N MET A 26 -7.23 -18.44 -3.57
CA MET A 26 -6.31 -19.30 -2.80
C MET A 26 -6.20 -18.84 -1.35
N LEU A 27 -6.11 -17.52 -1.11
CA LEU A 27 -6.15 -16.97 0.23
C LEU A 27 -7.47 -17.30 0.96
N ARG A 28 -8.60 -17.17 0.27
CA ARG A 28 -9.92 -17.49 0.85
C ARG A 28 -10.04 -18.97 1.22
N LEU A 29 -9.57 -19.86 0.35
CA LEU A 29 -9.54 -21.30 0.63
C LEU A 29 -8.67 -21.61 1.84
N PHE A 30 -7.50 -20.97 1.94
CA PHE A 30 -6.63 -21.09 3.12
C PHE A 30 -7.34 -20.60 4.39
N MET A 31 -8.02 -19.46 4.32
CA MET A 31 -8.78 -18.95 5.46
C MET A 31 -9.84 -19.95 5.94
N LEU A 32 -10.57 -20.57 5.02
CA LEU A 32 -11.57 -21.59 5.32
C LEU A 32 -10.95 -22.87 5.91
N GLU A 33 -9.82 -23.33 5.36
CA GLU A 33 -9.15 -24.55 5.81
C GLU A 33 -8.65 -24.44 7.26
N TYR A 34 -8.19 -23.24 7.64
CA TYR A 34 -7.59 -22.98 8.96
C TYR A 34 -8.51 -22.22 9.93
N ASP A 35 -9.80 -22.12 9.61
CA ASP A 35 -10.80 -21.39 10.42
C ASP A 35 -10.35 -19.96 10.77
N VAL A 36 -9.73 -19.29 9.80
CA VAL A 36 -9.32 -17.90 9.89
C VAL A 36 -10.48 -17.02 9.41
N PRO A 37 -10.96 -16.07 10.22
CA PRO A 37 -12.04 -15.18 9.79
C PRO A 37 -11.59 -14.27 8.64
N GLU A 38 -12.54 -13.88 7.78
CA GLU A 38 -12.29 -12.90 6.73
C GLU A 38 -11.78 -11.56 7.33
N PRO A 39 -10.91 -10.84 6.61
CA PRO A 39 -10.36 -9.59 7.09
C PRO A 39 -11.45 -8.54 7.26
N ARG A 40 -11.30 -7.70 8.28
CA ARG A 40 -12.24 -6.58 8.50
C ARG A 40 -12.06 -5.44 7.52
N VAL A 41 -10.87 -5.31 6.94
CA VAL A 41 -10.50 -4.31 5.96
C VAL A 41 -9.32 -4.82 5.14
N ILE A 42 -9.28 -4.52 3.85
CA ILE A 42 -8.14 -4.83 2.97
C ILE A 42 -7.48 -3.53 2.52
N SER A 43 -6.17 -3.41 2.72
CA SER A 43 -5.37 -2.26 2.26
C SER A 43 -4.63 -2.60 0.97
N HIS A 44 -4.74 -1.76 -0.05
CA HIS A 44 -4.11 -1.99 -1.36
C HIS A 44 -3.51 -0.72 -1.98
N ASP A 45 -2.66 -0.86 -3.00
CA ASP A 45 -1.87 0.20 -3.64
C ASP A 45 -2.59 0.94 -4.79
N ARG A 46 -3.92 0.79 -4.89
CA ARG A 46 -4.76 1.28 -6.00
C ARG A 46 -4.53 0.59 -7.36
N ASP A 47 -3.95 -0.62 -7.40
CA ASP A 47 -3.95 -1.39 -8.66
C ASP A 47 -5.39 -1.69 -9.14
N GLN A 48 -5.68 -1.38 -10.41
CA GLN A 48 -7.02 -1.49 -10.97
C GLN A 48 -7.46 -2.95 -11.15
N ALA A 49 -6.53 -3.82 -11.53
CA ALA A 49 -6.79 -5.24 -11.70
C ALA A 49 -7.07 -5.92 -10.35
N LEU A 50 -6.31 -5.56 -9.30
CA LEU A 50 -6.54 -6.00 -7.94
C LEU A 50 -7.88 -5.50 -7.39
N MET A 51 -8.22 -4.22 -7.56
CA MET A 51 -9.52 -3.68 -7.11
C MET A 51 -10.70 -4.45 -7.75
N ASN A 52 -10.59 -4.75 -9.05
CA ASN A 52 -11.62 -5.52 -9.76
C ASN A 52 -11.71 -6.98 -9.29
N ALA A 53 -10.60 -7.57 -8.82
CA ALA A 53 -10.57 -8.91 -8.26
C ALA A 53 -11.11 -8.94 -6.83
N LEU A 54 -10.78 -7.93 -6.00
CA LEU A 54 -11.31 -7.77 -4.65
C LEU A 54 -12.83 -7.62 -4.66
N ALA A 55 -13.38 -6.80 -5.56
CA ALA A 55 -14.84 -6.66 -5.73
C ALA A 55 -15.55 -7.97 -6.13
N LEU A 56 -14.81 -8.95 -6.65
CA LEU A 56 -15.33 -10.26 -7.01
C LEU A 56 -15.20 -11.28 -5.88
N VAL A 57 -14.03 -11.34 -5.23
CA VAL A 57 -13.70 -12.39 -4.24
C VAL A 57 -14.12 -12.01 -2.82
N PHE A 58 -14.00 -10.73 -2.45
CA PHE A 58 -14.33 -10.18 -1.14
C PHE A 58 -15.28 -8.97 -1.26
N PRO A 59 -16.50 -9.14 -1.82
CA PRO A 59 -17.40 -8.03 -2.09
C PRO A 59 -17.86 -7.28 -0.83
N ASP A 60 -17.95 -7.99 0.30
CA ASP A 60 -18.46 -7.44 1.57
C ASP A 60 -17.34 -6.87 2.47
N VAL A 61 -16.07 -7.07 2.09
CA VAL A 61 -14.93 -6.54 2.86
C VAL A 61 -14.58 -5.14 2.38
N PRO A 62 -14.62 -4.12 3.26
CA PRO A 62 -14.24 -2.77 2.86
C PRO A 62 -12.75 -2.70 2.51
N THR A 63 -12.44 -1.91 1.47
CA THR A 63 -11.07 -1.69 0.98
C THR A 63 -10.60 -0.27 1.28
N ILE A 64 -9.34 -0.10 1.69
CA ILE A 64 -8.69 1.21 1.88
C ILE A 64 -7.41 1.31 1.05
N LEU A 65 -6.95 2.54 0.79
CA LEU A 65 -5.67 2.76 0.13
C LEU A 65 -4.51 2.66 1.12
N CYS A 66 -3.46 1.94 0.72
CA CYS A 66 -2.23 1.85 1.48
C CYS A 66 -1.53 3.21 1.51
N ARG A 67 -1.49 3.82 2.70
CA ARG A 67 -0.89 5.14 2.90
C ARG A 67 0.60 5.15 2.55
N TRP A 68 1.31 4.05 2.77
CA TRP A 68 2.73 3.97 2.43
C TRP A 68 2.95 4.07 0.91
N HIS A 69 2.25 3.26 0.11
CA HIS A 69 2.37 3.29 -1.36
C HIS A 69 1.89 4.63 -1.91
N MET A 70 0.79 5.18 -1.39
CA MET A 70 0.33 6.53 -1.73
C MET A 70 1.43 7.57 -1.50
N ASN A 71 2.03 7.60 -0.30
CA ASN A 71 3.10 8.54 0.03
C ASN A 71 4.31 8.40 -0.91
N LYS A 72 4.68 7.16 -1.25
CA LYS A 72 5.78 6.89 -2.19
C LYS A 72 5.46 7.38 -3.60
N ASN A 73 4.27 7.11 -4.11
CA ASN A 73 3.85 7.50 -5.45
C ASN A 73 3.74 9.03 -5.56
N VAL A 74 3.12 9.68 -4.58
CA VAL A 74 3.00 11.15 -4.54
C VAL A 74 4.37 11.81 -4.42
N LEU A 75 5.26 11.30 -3.56
CA LEU A 75 6.63 11.82 -3.45
C LEU A 75 7.40 11.68 -4.76
N SER A 76 7.27 10.54 -5.44
CA SER A 76 7.91 10.32 -6.74
C SER A 76 7.44 11.36 -7.76
N LYS A 77 6.12 11.57 -7.86
CA LYS A 77 5.54 12.56 -8.78
C LYS A 77 5.90 13.99 -8.40
N ALA A 78 5.92 14.31 -7.10
CA ALA A 78 6.33 15.62 -6.62
C ALA A 78 7.79 15.92 -6.98
N ARG A 79 8.71 14.94 -6.84
CA ARG A 79 10.11 15.09 -7.26
C ARG A 79 10.28 15.25 -8.77
N GLU A 80 9.42 14.62 -9.57
CA GLU A 80 9.40 14.78 -11.03
C GLU A 80 9.03 16.21 -11.42
N VAL A 81 8.02 16.79 -10.76
CA VAL A 81 7.47 18.12 -11.10
C VAL A 81 8.23 19.27 -10.43
N LEU A 82 8.58 19.14 -9.15
CA LEU A 82 9.17 20.19 -8.31
C LEU A 82 10.68 20.01 -8.09
N GLY A 83 11.25 18.92 -8.60
CA GLY A 83 12.68 18.66 -8.59
C GLY A 83 13.22 17.96 -7.34
N LYS A 84 14.46 17.48 -7.50
CA LYS A 84 15.30 16.86 -6.49
C LYS A 84 16.71 17.44 -6.59
N LEU A 85 17.40 17.54 -5.47
CA LEU A 85 18.76 18.06 -5.39
C LEU A 85 19.74 16.89 -5.29
N THR A 86 20.92 17.01 -5.89
CA THR A 86 22.02 16.06 -5.70
C THR A 86 22.66 16.30 -4.34
N VAL A 87 22.84 15.24 -3.56
CA VAL A 87 23.56 15.30 -2.29
C VAL A 87 25.05 15.14 -2.59
N GLU A 88 25.84 16.14 -2.24
CA GLU A 88 27.29 16.06 -2.32
C GLU A 88 27.83 15.15 -1.21
N ASN A 89 28.71 14.20 -1.56
CA ASN A 89 29.34 13.25 -0.64
C ASN A 89 28.35 12.52 0.28
N PRO A 90 27.40 11.73 -0.28
CA PRO A 90 26.43 11.00 0.54
C PRO A 90 27.15 9.97 1.41
N ALA A 91 26.75 9.87 2.68
CA ALA A 91 27.24 8.81 3.56
C ALA A 91 26.90 7.42 2.99
N PRO A 92 27.66 6.36 3.33
CA PRO A 92 27.30 4.99 2.94
C PRO A 92 25.87 4.65 3.35
N GLY A 93 25.02 4.31 2.38
CA GLY A 93 23.59 4.02 2.59
C GLY A 93 22.65 5.22 2.49
N GLN A 94 23.16 6.45 2.33
CA GLN A 94 22.36 7.64 2.10
C GLN A 94 21.94 7.76 0.63
N SER A 95 20.72 8.26 0.38
CA SER A 95 20.25 8.58 -0.97
C SER A 95 21.14 9.63 -1.64
N LYS A 96 21.47 9.41 -2.92
CA LYS A 96 22.19 10.38 -3.77
C LYS A 96 21.40 11.67 -4.04
N TYR A 97 20.10 11.66 -3.78
CA TYR A 97 19.22 12.78 -4.00
C TYR A 97 18.43 13.14 -2.73
N SER A 98 18.26 14.44 -2.49
CA SER A 98 17.35 15.01 -1.52
C SER A 98 16.20 15.74 -2.22
N ASN A 99 15.16 16.09 -1.47
CA ASN A 99 14.06 16.89 -2.00
C ASN A 99 14.51 18.34 -2.23
N SER A 100 13.93 19.00 -3.24
CA SER A 100 13.99 20.45 -3.31
C SER A 100 13.10 21.05 -2.21
N LEU A 101 13.33 22.33 -1.85
CA LEU A 101 12.48 23.04 -0.90
C LEU A 101 11.01 23.08 -1.37
N ALA A 102 10.78 23.18 -2.68
CA ALA A 102 9.44 23.14 -3.25
C ALA A 102 8.78 21.77 -3.03
N THR A 103 9.52 20.68 -3.29
CA THR A 103 9.06 19.31 -3.01
C THR A 103 8.74 19.12 -1.53
N ASP A 104 9.60 19.57 -0.62
CA ASP A 104 9.34 19.44 0.83
C ASP A 104 8.11 20.23 1.28
N LYS A 105 7.95 21.48 0.82
CA LYS A 105 6.76 22.30 1.10
C LYS A 105 5.49 21.63 0.61
N PHE A 106 5.49 21.13 -0.63
CA PHE A 106 4.35 20.44 -1.20
C PHE A 106 4.02 19.15 -0.43
N MET A 107 5.03 18.34 -0.11
CA MET A 107 4.83 17.09 0.63
C MET A 107 4.33 17.32 2.05
N ALA A 108 4.77 18.38 2.73
CA ALA A 108 4.24 18.77 4.04
C ALA A 108 2.74 19.12 3.97
N LEU A 109 2.31 19.88 2.96
CA LEU A 109 0.89 20.17 2.71
C LEU A 109 0.10 18.91 2.37
N PHE A 110 0.66 18.03 1.55
CA PHE A 110 0.04 16.75 1.21
C PHE A 110 -0.20 15.90 2.46
N TYR A 111 0.81 15.72 3.32
CA TYR A 111 0.67 14.95 4.57
C TYR A 111 -0.39 15.54 5.50
N ARG A 112 -0.46 16.87 5.60
CA ARG A 112 -1.49 17.57 6.37
C ARG A 112 -2.89 17.33 5.78
N THR A 113 -3.00 17.34 4.45
CA THR A 113 -4.26 17.08 3.73
C THR A 113 -4.76 15.66 4.01
N VAL A 114 -3.94 14.64 3.78
CA VAL A 114 -4.35 13.24 4.01
C VAL A 114 -4.51 12.91 5.50
N GLY A 115 -3.99 13.74 6.39
CA GLY A 115 -4.12 13.63 7.84
C GLY A 115 -5.27 14.45 8.44
N SER A 116 -6.05 15.18 7.63
CA SER A 116 -7.12 16.05 8.08
C SER A 116 -8.21 15.26 8.81
N GLU A 117 -8.69 15.78 9.94
CA GLU A 117 -9.67 15.11 10.79
C GLU A 117 -11.09 15.61 10.55
N THR A 118 -11.21 16.85 10.05
CA THR A 118 -12.47 17.52 9.72
C THR A 118 -12.58 17.76 8.22
N GLU A 119 -13.82 17.89 7.73
CA GLU A 119 -14.09 18.20 6.33
C GLU A 119 -13.63 19.63 5.98
N GLU A 120 -13.75 20.53 6.96
CA GLU A 120 -13.28 21.91 6.87
C GLU A 120 -11.77 21.99 6.67
N ASP A 121 -10.99 21.26 7.49
CA ASP A 121 -9.53 21.17 7.35
C ASP A 121 -9.16 20.55 6.00
N LEU A 122 -9.86 19.49 5.59
CA LEU A 122 -9.61 18.82 4.32
C LEU A 122 -9.81 19.79 3.15
N ARG A 123 -10.91 20.56 3.16
CA ARG A 123 -11.21 21.56 2.13
C ARG A 123 -10.17 22.67 2.11
N ALA A 124 -9.81 23.23 3.26
CA ALA A 124 -8.78 24.27 3.36
C ALA A 124 -7.41 23.76 2.87
N ASN A 125 -7.05 22.53 3.21
CA ASN A 125 -5.80 21.92 2.79
C ASN A 125 -5.76 21.60 1.29
N LYS A 126 -6.87 21.17 0.69
CA LYS A 126 -6.99 21.01 -0.77
C LYS A 126 -6.80 22.34 -1.51
N THR A 127 -7.37 23.43 -0.99
CA THR A 127 -7.14 24.77 -1.55
C THR A 127 -5.66 25.15 -1.48
N ALA A 128 -5.02 24.97 -0.33
CA ALA A 128 -3.59 25.26 -0.16
C ALA A 128 -2.69 24.41 -1.08
N LEU A 129 -3.06 23.14 -1.36
CA LEU A 129 -2.36 22.31 -2.34
C LEU A 129 -2.48 22.89 -3.76
N ALA A 130 -3.67 23.32 -4.16
CA ALA A 130 -3.91 23.90 -5.47
C ALA A 130 -3.15 25.21 -5.68
N GLU A 131 -3.09 26.06 -4.65
CA GLU A 131 -2.29 27.29 -4.64
C GLU A 131 -0.78 26.99 -4.68
N CYS A 132 -0.33 25.94 -3.98
CA CYS A 132 1.08 25.57 -3.95
C CYS A 132 1.55 25.00 -5.29
N ASN A 133 0.77 24.12 -5.91
CA ASN A 133 1.04 23.59 -7.24
C ASN A 133 -0.23 22.99 -7.87
N ALA A 134 -0.85 23.73 -8.79
CA ALA A 134 -2.11 23.33 -9.43
C ALA A 134 -2.01 22.00 -10.20
N GLN A 135 -0.86 21.72 -10.84
CA GLN A 135 -0.65 20.48 -11.60
C GLN A 135 -0.66 19.25 -10.68
N LEU A 136 0.09 19.30 -9.58
CA LEU A 136 0.14 18.21 -8.61
C LEU A 136 -1.18 18.10 -7.84
N ALA A 137 -1.86 19.20 -7.56
CA ALA A 137 -3.18 19.17 -6.95
C ALA A 137 -4.22 18.49 -7.86
N ALA A 138 -4.20 18.77 -9.18
CA ALA A 138 -5.04 18.08 -10.15
C ALA A 138 -4.75 16.57 -10.17
N TYR A 139 -3.47 16.18 -10.19
CA TYR A 139 -3.05 14.79 -10.06
C TYR A 139 -3.58 14.14 -8.77
N LEU A 140 -3.46 14.81 -7.63
CA LEU A 140 -3.98 14.30 -6.35
C LEU A 140 -5.50 14.10 -6.39
N SER A 141 -6.24 15.07 -6.92
CA SER A 141 -7.70 14.98 -7.07
C SER A 141 -8.14 13.81 -7.94
N GLU A 142 -7.48 13.60 -9.09
CA GLU A 142 -7.80 12.52 -10.01
C GLU A 142 -7.41 11.13 -9.48
N HIS A 143 -6.23 11.03 -8.85
CA HIS A 143 -5.60 9.76 -8.54
C HIS A 143 -5.66 9.33 -7.08
N TRP A 144 -5.98 10.19 -6.14
CA TRP A 144 -5.90 9.82 -4.72
C TRP A 144 -7.09 10.33 -3.94
N LEU A 145 -7.47 11.59 -4.12
CA LEU A 145 -8.54 12.25 -3.37
C LEU A 145 -9.93 12.02 -3.96
N LYS A 146 -10.08 11.32 -5.10
CA LYS A 146 -11.40 10.86 -5.58
C LYS A 146 -12.07 9.87 -4.60
N TYR A 147 -11.29 9.18 -3.78
CA TYR A 147 -11.75 8.14 -2.86
C TYR A 147 -11.63 8.59 -1.40
N GLU A 148 -12.20 9.74 -1.07
CA GLU A 148 -12.08 10.37 0.27
C GLU A 148 -12.50 9.42 1.40
N ASP A 149 -13.58 8.66 1.18
CA ASP A 149 -14.07 7.64 2.12
C ASP A 149 -13.05 6.51 2.36
N LYS A 150 -12.25 6.15 1.35
CA LYS A 150 -11.20 5.12 1.45
C LYS A 150 -9.86 5.65 1.96
N ASN A 151 -9.71 6.97 2.03
CA ASN A 151 -8.51 7.66 2.54
C ASN A 151 -8.57 7.95 4.04
N ARG A 152 -9.78 7.87 4.63
CA ARG A 152 -10.00 8.07 6.07
C ARG A 152 -9.20 7.03 6.86
N LYS A 153 -8.61 7.46 7.99
CA LYS A 153 -7.84 6.60 8.90
C LYS A 153 -8.68 5.33 9.18
N GLY A 154 -8.28 4.19 8.62
CA GLY A 154 -8.73 2.90 9.11
C GLY A 154 -8.43 2.79 10.60
N PRO A 155 -9.17 1.97 11.37
CA PRO A 155 -8.94 1.87 12.80
C PRO A 155 -7.46 1.63 13.07
N ASN A 156 -6.85 2.54 13.83
CA ASN A 156 -5.49 2.44 14.34
C ASN A 156 -5.46 1.40 15.48
N LYS A 157 -6.01 0.22 15.20
CA LYS A 157 -6.16 -0.89 16.13
C LYS A 157 -5.51 -2.08 15.47
N SER A 158 -4.25 -2.27 15.85
CA SER A 158 -3.57 -3.56 15.95
C SER A 158 -4.45 -4.74 15.53
N VAL A 159 -4.15 -5.27 14.33
CA VAL A 159 -4.65 -6.57 13.90
C VAL A 159 -4.26 -7.56 15.00
N HIS A 160 -5.26 -8.18 15.63
CA HIS A 160 -4.99 -9.24 16.59
C HIS A 160 -4.23 -10.35 15.87
N ALA A 161 -3.06 -10.68 16.40
CA ALA A 161 -2.20 -11.71 15.86
C ALA A 161 -2.96 -13.03 15.77
N LEU A 162 -3.36 -13.41 14.57
CA LEU A 162 -3.55 -14.81 14.25
C LEU A 162 -2.17 -15.43 14.32
N ARG A 163 -1.99 -16.34 15.27
CA ARG A 163 -0.76 -17.10 15.46
C ARG A 163 -0.67 -18.12 14.31
N CYS A 164 -0.41 -17.65 13.11
CA CYS A 164 -0.18 -18.51 11.97
C CYS A 164 1.24 -19.07 12.11
N SER A 165 1.40 -20.40 12.08
CA SER A 165 2.70 -21.08 12.10
C SER A 165 3.17 -21.48 10.69
N ARG A 166 2.34 -21.19 9.67
CA ARG A 166 2.49 -21.64 8.30
C ARG A 166 2.30 -20.46 7.34
N TYR A 167 2.98 -20.55 6.20
CA TYR A 167 2.98 -19.54 5.16
C TYR A 167 2.65 -20.18 3.82
N VAL A 168 1.84 -19.51 3.03
CA VAL A 168 1.38 -19.98 1.72
C VAL A 168 2.18 -19.28 0.63
N ASN A 169 2.95 -20.06 -0.13
CA ASN A 169 3.75 -19.59 -1.26
C ASN A 169 3.17 -20.16 -2.56
N CYS A 170 2.60 -19.29 -3.41
CA CYS A 170 2.04 -19.71 -4.69
C CYS A 170 2.86 -19.20 -5.88
N ARG A 171 3.16 -20.11 -6.83
CA ARG A 171 3.84 -19.84 -8.11
C ARG A 171 3.14 -20.58 -9.26
N GLY A 172 2.64 -19.83 -10.25
CA GLY A 172 1.84 -20.42 -11.34
C GLY A 172 0.61 -21.13 -10.77
N ASP A 173 0.24 -22.30 -11.31
CA ASP A 173 -0.91 -23.10 -10.82
C ASP A 173 -0.62 -23.89 -9.53
N SER A 174 0.56 -23.73 -8.94
CA SER A 174 0.99 -24.50 -7.76
C SER A 174 1.04 -23.62 -6.52
N CYS A 175 0.53 -24.15 -5.40
CA CYS A 175 0.69 -23.52 -4.10
C CYS A 175 1.24 -24.49 -3.07
N SER A 176 2.21 -24.05 -2.28
CA SER A 176 2.94 -24.87 -1.31
C SER A 176 2.96 -24.22 0.06
N MET A 177 2.79 -25.02 1.11
CA MET A 177 2.94 -24.58 2.49
C MET A 177 4.40 -24.64 2.93
N GLN A 178 4.87 -23.57 3.56
CA GLN A 178 6.18 -23.49 4.19
C GLN A 178 6.02 -23.11 5.67
N ALA A 179 6.91 -23.59 6.52
CA ALA A 179 6.96 -23.16 7.91
C ALA A 179 7.59 -21.76 7.99
N LEU A 180 7.05 -20.88 8.85
CA LEU A 180 7.48 -19.48 8.94
C LEU A 180 8.95 -19.32 9.37
N ASP A 181 9.52 -20.32 10.04
CA ASP A 181 10.93 -20.39 10.45
C ASP A 181 11.90 -20.62 9.28
N GLN A 182 11.40 -21.00 8.10
CA GLN A 182 12.19 -21.15 6.87
C GLN A 182 12.26 -19.86 6.02
N VAL A 183 11.65 -18.77 6.48
CA VAL A 183 11.69 -17.46 5.82
C VAL A 183 12.99 -16.74 6.22
N ASP A 184 13.83 -16.37 5.23
CA ASP A 184 15.14 -15.74 5.43
C ASP A 184 15.06 -14.46 6.30
N PRO A 185 15.61 -14.46 7.53
CA PRO A 185 15.54 -13.32 8.45
C PRO A 185 16.39 -12.12 8.01
N ARG A 186 17.26 -12.27 6.99
CA ARG A 186 18.06 -11.17 6.42
C ARG A 186 17.30 -10.35 5.38
N ARG A 187 16.07 -10.75 5.04
CA ARG A 187 15.13 -9.97 4.25
C ARG A 187 14.10 -9.35 5.20
N PRO A 188 14.35 -8.16 5.76
CA PRO A 188 13.36 -7.51 6.59
C PRO A 188 12.16 -7.09 5.72
N PHE A 189 11.08 -7.85 5.78
CA PHE A 189 9.82 -7.56 5.08
C PHE A 189 9.03 -6.52 5.86
N TYR A 190 9.47 -5.27 5.77
CA TYR A 190 8.65 -4.11 6.09
C TYR A 190 7.64 -3.94 4.96
N CYS A 191 6.35 -4.21 5.24
CA CYS A 191 5.21 -3.82 4.42
C CYS A 191 5.53 -3.68 2.91
N LEU A 192 5.58 -4.82 2.21
CA LEU A 192 5.28 -4.91 0.79
C LEU A 192 6.08 -3.99 -0.15
N GLN A 193 7.29 -4.43 -0.48
CA GLN A 193 7.89 -4.03 -1.75
C GLN A 193 7.17 -4.74 -2.90
N GLN A 194 6.52 -3.98 -3.78
CA GLN A 194 6.38 -4.39 -5.19
C GLN A 194 7.80 -4.52 -5.75
N VAL A 195 8.40 -5.71 -5.63
CA VAL A 195 9.55 -6.09 -6.45
C VAL A 195 8.98 -6.82 -7.66
N THR A 196 8.47 -6.03 -8.61
CA THR A 196 8.24 -6.43 -10.02
C THR A 196 7.57 -7.79 -10.28
N SER A 197 6.54 -8.17 -9.51
CA SER A 197 5.58 -9.31 -9.66
C SER A 197 5.30 -10.12 -8.37
N MET A 198 5.69 -9.59 -7.21
CA MET A 198 5.38 -10.17 -5.91
C MET A 198 4.29 -9.35 -5.21
N VAL A 199 3.18 -10.01 -4.84
CA VAL A 199 2.07 -9.39 -4.10
C VAL A 199 1.93 -10.14 -2.77
N ASP A 200 2.27 -9.47 -1.68
CA ASP A 200 1.89 -9.91 -0.34
C ASP A 200 0.47 -9.39 -0.03
N ILE A 201 -0.36 -10.22 0.56
CA ILE A 201 -1.67 -9.79 1.05
C ILE A 201 -1.57 -9.70 2.56
N VAL A 202 -1.56 -8.48 3.08
CA VAL A 202 -1.60 -8.22 4.52
C VAL A 202 -3.07 -8.15 4.92
N CYS A 203 -3.53 -9.16 5.67
CA CYS A 203 -4.82 -9.16 6.37
C CYS A 203 -4.64 -8.66 7.80
#